data_AF-A0A8R7TXN8-F1
#
_entry.id   AF-A0A8R7TXN8-F1
#
_cell.length_a   1.000
_cell.length_b   1.000
_cell.length_c   1.000
_cell.angle_alpha   90.00
_cell.angle_beta   90.00
_cell.angle_gamma   90.00
#
_symmetry.space_group_name_H-M   'P 1'
#
loop_
_entity.id
_entity.type
_entity.pdbx_description
1 polymer ?
#
loop_
_entity_poly.entity_id
_entity_poly.type
_entity_poly.pdbx_seq_one_letter_code
_entity_poly.pdbx_strand_id
1 'polypeptide(L)'
;MANFPGRFQLRSTQSAQQSKALRAARKMHIYSASTTPGDRNYTQRSAAGLVVGLINKASSSQEMDATAEASSGEGARHAHGAKDDRPEKKVPLLGMFRYADRLDMLLMVVGSLGAVGNGVSEPLISVLFGDVINSFGESTTSTVLRAVTKVVLNFIYLGIGTTVAAFLQVACWTMAGERQSARIRSLYLKSVLRQDIAFFDTEMTTGEAVSRMSSDTVIIQDALGEKAGKLVQLASAFFGGFIIAFTKGWLLTLVMLTSLPLIAIAGAVSAQLLTRVSSKRLTSYSDAADTVEQTIGSIRTVVSFNGEKKAIEMYNKFIKNAYKTVVEEGIVNGFGMGSVFCILFSSYGLAFWYGGKLIIDKGYTGGKVLTILFAVLTGATSLGNATPSISAIAEGQSAAYRLFETIERKPEIDSDDTSGMIMENIKGDVELKDVCFRYPARPGQLILDGLSLQVASGTTMAIVGESGSGKSTVVSLVERFYDPQAGEVLIDGVNIKNLNLDWIRGKIGLVSQEPLLFMTSIKDNIIYGKEEATLEEIKRAAELANAANFIDKLPNVRK
;
A
#
# COMPACT_ATOMS: atom_id res chain seq x y z
N MET A 1 -3.15 -61.69 12.97
CA MET A 1 -4.60 -61.87 13.15
C MET A 1 -5.08 -60.71 14.03
N ALA A 2 -5.91 -59.74 13.65
CA ALA A 2 -6.85 -59.49 12.55
C ALA A 2 -6.85 -57.95 12.24
N ASN A 3 -6.77 -57.47 10.98
CA ASN A 3 -7.84 -57.02 10.05
C ASN A 3 -8.84 -56.00 10.67
N PHE A 4 -9.19 -54.80 10.14
CA PHE A 4 -9.11 -54.14 8.81
C PHE A 4 -9.50 -52.61 8.98
N PRO A 5 -9.77 -51.76 7.94
CA PRO A 5 -9.01 -50.55 7.53
C PRO A 5 -9.66 -49.16 7.77
N GLY A 6 -8.97 -48.08 7.37
CA GLY A 6 -9.64 -46.85 6.92
C GLY A 6 -8.76 -45.60 6.83
N ARG A 7 -8.15 -45.33 5.66
CA ARG A 7 -7.68 -43.99 5.28
C ARG A 7 -7.52 -43.90 3.76
N PHE A 8 -8.60 -43.49 3.09
CA PHE A 8 -8.59 -43.00 1.71
C PHE A 8 -9.43 -41.73 1.62
N GLN A 9 -8.86 -40.73 0.93
CA GLN A 9 -9.49 -39.54 0.32
C GLN A 9 -10.17 -38.48 1.21
N LEU A 10 -9.44 -37.37 1.44
CA LEU A 10 -10.01 -36.06 1.83
C LEU A 10 -9.49 -34.90 0.94
N ARG A 11 -8.94 -35.18 -0.25
CA ARG A 11 -8.39 -34.15 -1.16
C ARG A 11 -9.15 -33.98 -2.50
N SER A 12 -10.27 -34.65 -2.73
CA SER A 12 -10.97 -34.66 -4.04
C SER A 12 -12.34 -33.98 -4.09
N THR A 13 -12.89 -33.48 -2.97
CA THR A 13 -14.25 -32.88 -2.95
C THR A 13 -14.28 -31.37 -3.22
N GLN A 14 -13.26 -30.60 -2.80
CA GLN A 14 -13.20 -29.15 -3.08
C GLN A 14 -12.90 -28.83 -4.55
N SER A 15 -12.00 -29.56 -5.20
CA SER A 15 -11.67 -29.36 -6.62
C SER A 15 -12.81 -29.76 -7.56
N ALA A 16 -13.61 -30.76 -7.17
CA ALA A 16 -14.79 -31.19 -7.91
C ALA A 16 -15.97 -30.20 -7.81
N GLN A 17 -16.12 -29.51 -6.67
CA GLN A 17 -17.14 -28.45 -6.51
C GLN A 17 -16.77 -27.16 -7.24
N GLN A 18 -15.50 -26.74 -7.22
CA GLN A 18 -15.03 -25.58 -8.00
C GLN A 18 -15.14 -25.82 -9.53
N SER A 19 -14.84 -27.03 -10.00
CA SER A 19 -14.99 -27.41 -11.43
C SER A 19 -16.46 -27.42 -11.91
N LYS A 20 -17.41 -27.83 -11.05
CA LYS A 20 -18.85 -27.77 -11.36
C LYS A 20 -19.38 -26.33 -11.39
N ALA A 21 -18.91 -25.46 -10.49
CA ALA A 21 -19.27 -24.03 -10.49
C ALA A 21 -18.73 -23.30 -11.73
N LEU A 22 -17.48 -23.56 -12.14
CA LEU A 22 -16.90 -23.00 -13.37
C LEU A 22 -17.62 -23.51 -14.64
N ARG A 23 -18.07 -24.76 -14.67
CA ARG A 23 -18.85 -25.32 -15.79
C ARG A 23 -20.27 -24.76 -15.86
N ALA A 24 -20.88 -24.40 -14.74
CA ALA A 24 -22.16 -23.70 -14.70
C ALA A 24 -22.04 -22.24 -15.19
N ALA A 25 -20.98 -21.54 -14.79
CA ALA A 25 -20.68 -20.18 -15.27
C ALA A 25 -20.38 -20.14 -16.78
N ARG A 26 -19.65 -21.13 -17.32
CA ARG A 26 -19.42 -21.27 -18.77
C ARG A 26 -20.70 -21.59 -19.56
N LYS A 27 -21.67 -22.30 -18.98
CA LYS A 27 -22.96 -22.58 -19.64
C LYS A 27 -23.88 -21.36 -19.69
N MET A 28 -23.79 -20.44 -18.72
CA MET A 28 -24.57 -19.19 -18.75
C MET A 28 -24.02 -18.16 -19.75
N HIS A 29 -22.70 -18.13 -19.99
CA HIS A 29 -22.09 -17.20 -20.95
C HIS A 29 -22.32 -17.54 -22.43
N ILE A 30 -22.78 -18.76 -22.76
CA ILE A 30 -22.96 -19.20 -24.16
C ILE A 30 -24.29 -18.71 -24.75
N TYR A 31 -25.23 -18.18 -23.94
CA TYR A 31 -26.55 -17.78 -24.43
C TYR A 31 -26.65 -16.35 -25.01
N SER A 32 -25.56 -15.57 -25.08
CA SER A 32 -25.63 -14.17 -25.57
C SER A 32 -24.88 -13.88 -26.88
N ALA A 33 -24.48 -14.88 -27.66
CA ALA A 33 -23.79 -14.63 -28.93
C ALA A 33 -24.18 -15.64 -30.03
N SER A 34 -25.27 -15.32 -30.73
CA SER A 34 -25.60 -15.94 -32.02
C SER A 34 -25.87 -14.83 -33.05
N THR A 35 -24.87 -14.50 -33.87
CA THR A 35 -25.10 -13.95 -35.22
C THR A 35 -24.02 -14.50 -36.17
N THR A 36 -24.47 -14.82 -37.38
CA THR A 36 -23.85 -15.66 -38.42
C THR A 36 -22.68 -14.99 -39.18
N PRO A 37 -21.84 -15.76 -39.89
CA PRO A 37 -20.70 -15.25 -40.65
C PRO A 37 -21.05 -14.92 -42.11
N GLY A 38 -20.50 -13.82 -42.64
CA GLY A 38 -20.57 -13.47 -44.06
C GLY A 38 -19.73 -12.24 -44.40
N ASP A 39 -18.83 -12.41 -45.38
CA ASP A 39 -17.79 -11.49 -45.89
C ASP A 39 -18.15 -10.00 -46.02
N ARG A 40 -17.20 -9.13 -45.66
CA ARG A 40 -16.54 -8.18 -46.60
C ARG A 40 -15.56 -7.20 -45.91
N ASN A 41 -14.40 -7.07 -46.57
CA ASN A 41 -13.55 -5.87 -46.72
C ASN A 41 -12.46 -5.54 -45.67
N TYR A 42 -11.25 -5.94 -46.07
CA TYR A 42 -9.93 -5.42 -45.69
C TYR A 42 -9.80 -3.93 -46.02
N THR A 43 -10.24 -3.04 -45.12
CA THR A 43 -9.75 -1.63 -45.02
C THR A 43 -10.16 -0.95 -43.71
N GLN A 44 -11.03 -1.58 -42.91
CA GLN A 44 -11.44 -1.09 -41.58
C GLN A 44 -10.52 -1.51 -40.41
N ARG A 45 -9.52 -2.38 -40.64
CA ARG A 45 -8.72 -2.99 -39.55
C ARG A 45 -7.74 -2.04 -38.84
N SER A 46 -7.29 -0.95 -39.47
CA SER A 46 -6.27 -0.08 -38.85
C SER A 46 -6.85 0.92 -37.84
N ALA A 47 -8.02 1.50 -38.12
CA ALA A 47 -8.69 2.42 -37.19
C ALA A 47 -9.47 1.68 -36.10
N ALA A 48 -10.11 0.56 -36.44
CA ALA A 48 -10.76 -0.31 -35.46
C ALA A 48 -9.74 -0.96 -34.50
N GLY A 49 -8.53 -1.30 -34.96
CA GLY A 49 -7.46 -1.81 -34.10
C GLY A 49 -6.97 -0.80 -33.05
N LEU A 50 -6.91 0.49 -33.40
CA LEU A 50 -6.56 1.57 -32.46
C LEU A 50 -7.67 1.79 -31.43
N VAL A 51 -8.93 1.78 -31.86
CA VAL A 51 -10.11 1.95 -30.99
C VAL A 51 -10.29 0.73 -30.07
N VAL A 52 -10.12 -0.49 -30.59
CA VAL A 52 -10.14 -1.73 -29.78
C VAL A 52 -8.94 -1.79 -28.84
N GLY A 53 -7.77 -1.28 -29.24
CA GLY A 53 -6.60 -1.13 -28.36
C GLY A 53 -6.84 -0.13 -27.22
N LEU A 54 -7.53 0.97 -27.48
CA LEU A 54 -7.93 1.96 -26.46
C LEU A 54 -9.03 1.42 -25.54
N ILE A 55 -9.98 0.63 -26.05
CA ILE A 55 -11.02 -0.05 -25.27
C ILE A 55 -10.41 -1.13 -24.36
N ASN A 56 -9.50 -1.96 -24.89
CA ASN A 56 -8.81 -2.99 -24.11
C ASN A 56 -7.90 -2.39 -23.02
N LYS A 57 -7.29 -1.24 -23.28
CA LYS A 57 -6.47 -0.51 -22.31
C LYS A 57 -7.32 0.14 -21.21
N ALA A 58 -8.52 0.61 -21.54
CA ALA A 58 -9.51 1.13 -20.57
C ALA A 58 -10.08 0.02 -19.66
N SER A 59 -10.31 -1.19 -20.20
CA SER A 59 -10.73 -2.35 -19.39
C SER A 59 -9.62 -2.87 -18.48
N SER A 60 -8.34 -2.84 -18.89
CA SER A 60 -7.23 -3.22 -18.01
C SER A 60 -7.00 -2.24 -16.86
N SER A 61 -7.26 -0.95 -17.06
CA SER A 61 -7.23 0.04 -15.96
C SER A 61 -8.36 -0.17 -14.96
N GLN A 62 -9.53 -0.66 -15.37
CA GLN A 62 -10.63 -1.00 -14.48
C GLN A 62 -10.36 -2.27 -13.66
N GLU A 63 -9.66 -3.27 -14.22
CA GLU A 63 -9.22 -4.45 -13.46
C GLU A 63 -8.12 -4.10 -12.44
N MET A 64 -7.24 -3.14 -12.75
CA MET A 64 -6.25 -2.61 -11.81
C MET A 64 -6.88 -1.80 -10.66
N ASP A 65 -7.87 -0.96 -10.92
CA ASP A 65 -8.60 -0.23 -9.85
C ASP A 65 -9.38 -1.20 -8.94
N ALA A 66 -10.01 -2.23 -9.50
CA ALA A 66 -10.73 -3.24 -8.72
C ALA A 66 -9.81 -4.13 -7.86
N THR A 67 -8.58 -4.39 -8.31
CA THR A 67 -7.58 -5.14 -7.53
C THR A 67 -6.85 -4.27 -6.52
N ALA A 68 -6.63 -2.98 -6.81
CA ALA A 68 -6.12 -2.00 -5.86
C ALA A 68 -7.11 -1.77 -4.70
N GLU A 69 -8.40 -1.60 -5.01
CA GLU A 69 -9.46 -1.48 -3.99
C GLU A 69 -9.62 -2.76 -3.16
N ALA A 70 -9.47 -3.94 -3.76
CA ALA A 70 -9.49 -5.21 -3.03
C ALA A 70 -8.29 -5.37 -2.07
N SER A 71 -7.09 -4.91 -2.47
CA SER A 71 -5.89 -4.95 -1.63
C SER A 71 -5.93 -3.95 -0.45
N SER A 72 -6.62 -2.81 -0.63
CA SER A 72 -6.83 -1.81 0.43
C SER A 72 -7.83 -2.28 1.50
N GLY A 73 -8.65 -3.29 1.19
CA GLY A 73 -9.73 -3.78 2.07
C GLY A 73 -9.33 -4.81 3.12
N GLU A 74 -8.18 -5.47 2.98
CA GLU A 74 -7.76 -6.56 3.89
C GLU A 74 -6.91 -6.09 5.09
N GLY A 75 -6.32 -4.88 5.04
CA GLY A 75 -5.50 -4.33 6.13
C GLY A 75 -6.25 -3.49 7.19
N ALA A 76 -7.50 -3.09 6.92
CA ALA A 76 -8.17 -2.01 7.66
C ALA A 76 -9.18 -2.48 8.74
N ARG A 77 -9.21 -3.76 9.13
CA ARG A 77 -10.32 -4.31 9.96
C ARG A 77 -10.02 -4.62 11.42
N HIS A 78 -8.90 -4.15 11.97
CA HIS A 78 -8.67 -4.19 13.42
C HIS A 78 -8.27 -2.83 13.99
N ALA A 79 -9.19 -1.87 13.92
CA ALA A 79 -9.20 -0.69 14.81
C ALA A 79 -10.56 0.01 14.71
N HIS A 80 -11.59 -0.51 15.39
CA HIS A 80 -12.77 0.30 15.71
C HIS A 80 -12.52 1.02 17.05
N GLY A 81 -11.61 1.99 16.99
CA GLY A 81 -11.52 3.12 17.92
C GLY A 81 -12.02 4.36 17.19
N ALA A 82 -12.70 5.26 17.92
CA ALA A 82 -13.33 6.47 17.39
C ALA A 82 -12.48 7.18 16.32
N LYS A 83 -13.09 7.50 15.16
CA LYS A 83 -12.50 8.38 14.16
C LYS A 83 -12.21 9.72 14.82
N ASP A 84 -10.94 9.99 15.05
CA ASP A 84 -10.44 11.29 15.46
C ASP A 84 -10.43 12.19 14.21
N ASP A 85 -11.36 13.15 14.13
CA ASP A 85 -11.53 14.15 13.06
C ASP A 85 -10.37 15.18 13.03
N ARG A 86 -9.13 14.77 13.28
CA ARG A 86 -7.95 15.61 13.09
C ARG A 86 -7.49 15.49 11.63
N PRO A 87 -7.19 16.61 10.94
CA PRO A 87 -6.68 16.55 9.57
C PRO A 87 -5.43 15.68 9.55
N GLU A 88 -5.44 14.62 8.74
CA GLU A 88 -4.28 13.73 8.58
C GLU A 88 -3.06 14.59 8.25
N LYS A 89 -2.08 14.55 9.16
CA LYS A 89 -0.82 15.25 8.94
C LYS A 89 -0.08 14.54 7.82
N LYS A 90 0.45 15.32 6.88
CA LYS A 90 1.14 14.83 5.68
C LYS A 90 2.58 15.31 5.68
N VAL A 91 3.50 14.44 5.28
CA VAL A 91 4.88 14.86 5.01
C VAL A 91 4.88 15.71 3.73
N PRO A 92 5.62 16.83 3.67
CA PRO A 92 5.86 17.53 2.42
C PRO A 92 6.43 16.59 1.35
N LEU A 93 6.11 16.80 0.07
CA LEU A 93 6.56 15.92 -1.03
C LEU A 93 8.07 15.70 -1.03
N LEU A 94 8.87 16.77 -0.88
CA LEU A 94 10.33 16.69 -0.77
C LEU A 94 10.80 15.95 0.49
N GLY A 95 10.02 16.01 1.56
CA GLY A 95 10.30 15.29 2.80
C GLY A 95 10.18 13.77 2.65
N MET A 96 9.36 13.28 1.71
CA MET A 96 9.26 11.84 1.44
C MET A 96 10.58 11.25 0.91
N PHE A 97 11.38 12.04 0.21
CA PHE A 97 12.67 11.63 -0.37
C PHE A 97 13.86 11.84 0.58
N ARG A 98 13.63 12.15 1.86
CA ARG A 98 14.71 12.46 2.83
C ARG A 98 15.74 11.34 3.00
N TYR A 99 15.34 10.09 2.78
CA TYR A 99 16.20 8.91 2.94
C TYR A 99 16.88 8.44 1.64
N ALA A 100 16.69 9.17 0.53
CA ALA A 100 17.35 8.90 -0.75
C ALA A 100 18.87 9.05 -0.64
N ASP A 101 19.61 8.03 -1.09
CA ASP A 101 21.06 8.11 -1.22
C ASP A 101 21.49 8.76 -2.56
N ARG A 102 22.80 8.90 -2.79
CA ARG A 102 23.32 9.51 -4.03
C ARG A 102 22.99 8.69 -5.28
N LEU A 103 22.88 7.37 -5.14
CA LEU A 103 22.52 6.47 -6.23
C LEU A 103 21.03 6.59 -6.53
N ASP A 104 20.19 6.68 -5.51
CA ASP A 104 18.74 6.91 -5.65
C ASP A 104 18.48 8.25 -6.34
N MET A 105 19.22 9.31 -5.98
CA MET A 105 19.14 10.60 -6.66
C MET A 105 19.53 10.49 -8.14
N LEU A 106 20.61 9.75 -8.47
CA LEU A 106 21.02 9.51 -9.85
C LEU A 106 19.94 8.73 -10.62
N LEU A 107 19.39 7.67 -10.02
CA LEU A 107 18.31 6.87 -10.60
C LEU A 107 17.07 7.74 -10.86
N MET A 108 16.65 8.57 -9.90
CA MET A 108 15.50 9.47 -10.08
C MET A 108 15.73 10.48 -11.19
N VAL A 109 16.95 11.02 -11.35
CA VAL A 109 17.28 11.92 -12.47
C VAL A 109 17.21 11.20 -13.81
N VAL A 110 17.84 10.03 -13.93
CA VAL A 110 17.82 9.22 -15.17
C VAL A 110 16.39 8.76 -15.50
N GLY A 111 15.65 8.31 -14.48
CA GLY A 111 14.25 7.92 -14.60
C GLY A 111 13.34 9.07 -14.99
N SER A 112 13.59 10.29 -14.50
CA SER A 112 12.87 11.50 -14.89
C SER A 112 13.15 11.90 -16.33
N LEU A 113 14.39 11.80 -16.79
CA LEU A 113 14.74 12.02 -18.21
C LEU A 113 14.05 10.99 -19.11
N GLY A 114 14.03 9.72 -18.70
CA GLY A 114 13.26 8.66 -19.37
C GLY A 114 11.75 8.94 -19.38
N ALA A 115 11.19 9.40 -18.26
CA ALA A 115 9.77 9.75 -18.13
C ALA A 115 9.38 10.89 -19.07
N VAL A 116 10.22 11.93 -19.17
CA VAL A 116 10.03 13.05 -20.11
C VAL A 116 10.06 12.55 -21.55
N GLY A 117 11.09 11.77 -21.91
CA GLY A 117 11.19 11.18 -23.26
C GLY A 117 9.99 10.31 -23.62
N ASN A 118 9.55 9.47 -22.69
CA ASN A 118 8.37 8.62 -22.86
C ASN A 118 7.07 9.44 -22.94
N GLY A 119 6.96 10.53 -22.18
CA GLY A 119 5.79 11.41 -22.19
C GLY A 119 5.66 12.21 -23.48
N VAL A 120 6.76 12.76 -24.01
CA VAL A 120 6.77 13.52 -25.28
C VAL A 120 6.57 12.60 -26.49
N SER A 121 6.80 11.29 -26.35
CA SER A 121 6.61 10.34 -27.45
C SER A 121 5.18 10.31 -28.00
N GLU A 122 4.15 10.39 -27.14
CA GLU A 122 2.75 10.37 -27.57
C GLU A 122 2.37 11.60 -28.42
N PRO A 123 2.70 12.85 -28.03
CA PRO A 123 2.57 14.02 -28.91
C PRO A 123 3.39 13.93 -30.21
N LEU A 124 4.60 13.36 -30.17
CA LEU A 124 5.44 13.20 -31.38
C LEU A 124 4.83 12.21 -32.38
N ILE A 125 4.18 11.14 -31.91
CA ILE A 125 3.40 10.23 -32.76
C ILE A 125 2.34 11.02 -33.55
N SER A 126 1.69 12.00 -32.92
CA SER A 126 0.67 12.84 -33.58
C SER A 126 1.26 13.71 -34.69
N VAL A 127 2.51 14.17 -34.55
CA VAL A 127 3.23 14.92 -35.60
C VAL A 127 3.57 14.00 -36.76
N LEU A 128 4.18 12.84 -36.49
CA LEU A 128 4.53 11.88 -37.53
C LEU A 128 3.29 11.41 -38.29
N PHE A 129 2.18 11.19 -37.60
CA PHE A 129 0.91 10.83 -38.24
C PHE A 129 0.39 11.93 -39.17
N GLY A 130 0.51 13.20 -38.77
CA GLY A 130 0.19 14.34 -39.65
C GLY A 130 1.09 14.41 -40.88
N ASP A 131 2.38 14.12 -40.73
CA ASP A 131 3.34 14.11 -41.84
C ASP A 131 3.04 12.98 -42.85
N VAL A 132 2.58 11.81 -42.38
CA VAL A 132 2.07 10.74 -43.26
C VAL A 132 0.89 11.25 -44.09
N ILE A 133 -0.06 11.94 -43.46
CA ILE A 133 -1.28 12.40 -44.12
C ILE A 133 -0.97 13.49 -45.16
N ASN A 134 -0.07 14.42 -44.83
CA ASN A 134 0.39 15.40 -45.81
C ASN A 134 1.10 14.71 -46.99
N SER A 135 1.91 13.68 -46.72
CA SER A 135 2.60 12.91 -47.76
C SER A 135 1.62 12.23 -48.72
N PHE A 136 0.48 11.72 -48.24
CA PHE A 136 -0.56 11.17 -49.12
C PHE A 136 -1.41 12.24 -49.81
N GLY A 137 -1.59 13.41 -49.20
CA GLY A 137 -2.43 14.49 -49.73
C GLY A 137 -1.76 15.34 -50.82
N GLU A 138 -0.44 15.52 -50.76
CA GLU A 138 0.30 16.43 -51.68
C GLU A 138 1.10 15.70 -52.78
N SER A 139 1.35 14.40 -52.66
CA SER A 139 2.34 13.71 -53.51
C SER A 139 1.72 13.03 -54.74
N THR A 140 2.38 13.16 -55.91
CA THR A 140 2.11 12.37 -57.12
C THR A 140 2.61 10.93 -56.95
N THR A 141 2.01 9.94 -57.63
CA THR A 141 2.24 8.48 -57.47
C THR A 141 3.71 8.03 -57.40
N SER A 142 4.64 8.77 -58.02
CA SER A 142 6.08 8.48 -58.05
C SER A 142 6.87 8.98 -56.82
N THR A 143 6.36 9.94 -56.05
CA THR A 143 7.07 10.58 -54.90
C THR A 143 6.52 10.14 -53.54
N VAL A 144 5.28 9.65 -53.50
CA VAL A 144 4.60 9.14 -52.28
C VAL A 144 5.45 8.10 -51.56
N LEU A 145 6.00 7.12 -52.29
CA LEU A 145 6.75 6.01 -51.68
C LEU A 145 7.96 6.53 -50.88
N ARG A 146 8.75 7.44 -51.45
CA ARG A 146 9.94 8.00 -50.79
C ARG A 146 9.57 8.86 -49.58
N ALA A 147 8.50 9.66 -49.67
CA ALA A 147 8.01 10.47 -48.56
C ALA A 147 7.51 9.60 -47.40
N VAL A 148 6.70 8.58 -47.69
CA VAL A 148 6.17 7.65 -46.69
C VAL A 148 7.29 6.82 -46.05
N THR A 149 8.25 6.31 -46.82
CA THR A 149 9.40 5.56 -46.26
C THR A 149 10.18 6.39 -45.24
N LYS A 150 10.36 7.70 -45.49
CA LYS A 150 11.03 8.60 -44.53
C LYS A 150 10.25 8.72 -43.22
N VAL A 151 8.93 8.85 -43.29
CA VAL A 151 8.09 8.95 -42.08
C VAL A 151 8.03 7.62 -41.32
N VAL A 152 7.99 6.49 -42.03
CA VAL A 152 8.08 5.15 -41.42
C VAL A 152 9.40 4.96 -40.67
N LEU A 153 10.53 5.40 -41.23
CA LEU A 153 11.81 5.37 -40.52
C LEU A 153 11.78 6.24 -39.25
N ASN A 154 11.15 7.41 -39.28
CA ASN A 154 10.97 8.24 -38.09
C ASN A 154 10.11 7.55 -37.02
N PHE A 155 9.08 6.79 -37.40
CA PHE A 155 8.32 5.97 -36.46
C PHE A 155 9.17 4.88 -35.80
N ILE A 156 10.05 4.23 -36.58
CA ILE A 156 10.97 3.21 -36.03
C ILE A 156 11.95 3.85 -35.05
N TYR A 157 12.56 4.99 -35.40
CA TYR A 157 13.47 5.70 -34.50
C TYR A 157 12.78 6.18 -33.23
N LEU A 158 11.55 6.70 -33.35
CA LEU A 158 10.74 7.09 -32.19
C LEU A 158 10.39 5.87 -31.34
N GLY A 159 10.05 4.73 -31.95
CA GLY A 159 9.76 3.49 -31.25
C GLY A 159 10.95 3.00 -30.41
N ILE A 160 12.14 2.92 -31.02
CA ILE A 160 13.38 2.53 -30.32
C ILE A 160 13.67 3.50 -29.17
N GLY A 161 13.60 4.82 -29.43
CA GLY A 161 13.82 5.84 -28.41
C GLY A 161 12.82 5.74 -27.26
N THR A 162 11.54 5.51 -27.56
CA THR A 162 10.47 5.37 -26.57
C THR A 162 10.64 4.10 -25.74
N THR A 163 11.04 2.98 -26.35
CA THR A 163 11.34 1.75 -25.60
C THR A 163 12.48 1.96 -24.60
N VAL A 164 13.57 2.61 -25.02
CA VAL A 164 14.69 2.92 -24.13
C VAL A 164 14.25 3.89 -23.02
N ALA A 165 13.52 4.95 -23.38
CA ALA A 165 13.03 5.94 -22.41
C ALA A 165 12.06 5.35 -21.39
N ALA A 166 11.12 4.51 -21.83
CA ALA A 166 10.16 3.81 -20.97
C ALA A 166 10.85 2.80 -20.05
N PHE A 167 11.85 2.06 -20.56
CA PHE A 167 12.64 1.15 -19.75
C PHE A 167 13.41 1.89 -18.67
N LEU A 168 14.13 2.98 -19.03
CA LEU A 168 14.86 3.80 -18.07
C LEU A 168 13.94 4.44 -17.03
N GLN A 169 12.77 4.94 -17.45
CA GLN A 169 11.75 5.47 -16.55
C GLN A 169 11.36 4.44 -15.49
N VAL A 170 10.80 3.30 -15.93
CA VAL A 170 10.21 2.32 -15.01
C VAL A 170 11.30 1.67 -14.16
N ALA A 171 12.39 1.22 -14.78
CA ALA A 171 13.47 0.56 -14.04
C ALA A 171 14.09 1.48 -12.97
N CYS A 172 14.42 2.72 -13.32
CA CYS A 172 15.11 3.60 -12.35
C CYS A 172 14.17 4.07 -11.23
N TRP A 173 12.91 4.42 -11.54
CA TRP A 173 11.95 4.83 -10.52
C TRP A 173 11.56 3.67 -9.60
N THR A 174 11.29 2.47 -10.14
CA THR A 174 11.00 1.30 -9.32
C THR A 174 12.19 0.92 -8.43
N MET A 175 13.41 0.92 -8.97
CA MET A 175 14.62 0.65 -8.17
C MET A 175 14.83 1.68 -7.05
N ALA A 176 14.65 2.97 -7.33
CA ALA A 176 14.77 4.03 -6.33
C ALA A 176 13.69 3.92 -5.24
N GLY A 177 12.45 3.57 -5.61
CA GLY A 177 11.35 3.34 -4.66
C GLY A 177 11.59 2.14 -3.75
N GLU A 178 12.05 1.00 -4.31
CA GLU A 178 12.37 -0.22 -3.56
C GLU A 178 13.52 -0.01 -2.57
N ARG A 179 14.61 0.63 -3.01
CA ARG A 179 15.78 0.92 -2.15
C ARG A 179 15.41 1.82 -0.97
N GLN A 180 14.66 2.89 -1.23
CA GLN A 180 14.21 3.79 -0.19
C GLN A 180 13.23 3.12 0.77
N SER A 181 12.25 2.35 0.26
CA SER A 181 11.29 1.62 1.10
C SER A 181 12.00 0.58 2.00
N ALA A 182 12.96 -0.17 1.47
CA ALA A 182 13.76 -1.11 2.26
C ALA A 182 14.53 -0.41 3.39
N ARG A 183 15.13 0.75 3.11
CA ARG A 183 15.82 1.57 4.11
C ARG A 183 14.88 2.10 5.18
N ILE A 184 13.73 2.64 4.78
CA ILE A 184 12.69 3.13 5.69
C ILE A 184 12.18 2.00 6.58
N ARG A 185 11.94 0.81 6.02
CA ARG A 185 11.50 -0.38 6.76
C ARG A 185 12.52 -0.80 7.83
N SER A 186 13.81 -0.79 7.50
CA SER A 186 14.88 -1.08 8.46
C SER A 186 14.96 -0.03 9.57
N LEU A 187 14.91 1.27 9.23
CA LEU A 187 14.93 2.35 10.21
C LEU A 187 13.70 2.35 11.11
N TYR A 188 12.53 2.06 10.55
CA TYR A 188 11.29 1.93 11.29
C TYR A 188 11.37 0.78 12.28
N LEU A 189 11.77 -0.42 11.84
CA LEU A 189 11.92 -1.56 12.74
C LEU A 189 12.93 -1.27 13.86
N LYS A 190 14.07 -0.66 13.53
CA LYS A 190 15.06 -0.23 14.52
C LYS A 190 14.45 0.75 15.53
N SER A 191 13.69 1.74 15.07
CA SER A 191 13.07 2.73 15.96
C SER A 191 11.99 2.11 16.84
N VAL A 192 11.15 1.23 16.29
CA VAL A 192 10.09 0.52 17.03
C VAL A 192 10.69 -0.31 18.16
N LEU A 193 11.78 -1.05 17.90
CA LEU A 193 12.45 -1.87 18.92
C LEU A 193 13.16 -1.04 20.00
N ARG A 194 13.49 0.22 19.72
CA ARG A 194 14.08 1.17 20.67
C ARG A 194 13.05 1.85 21.57
N GLN A 195 11.75 1.82 21.21
CA GLN A 195 10.73 2.49 22.01
C GLN A 195 10.56 1.84 23.38
N ASP A 196 10.22 2.66 24.37
CA ASP A 196 9.90 2.25 25.73
C ASP A 196 8.58 1.46 25.80
N ILE A 197 8.36 0.70 26.88
CA ILE A 197 7.15 -0.13 27.01
C ILE A 197 5.88 0.74 27.14
N ALA A 198 5.98 1.94 27.72
CA ALA A 198 4.84 2.84 27.83
C ALA A 198 4.27 3.23 26.47
N PHE A 199 5.12 3.41 25.45
CA PHE A 199 4.69 3.64 24.07
C PHE A 199 3.76 2.54 23.54
N PHE A 200 4.07 1.28 23.84
CA PHE A 200 3.26 0.14 23.40
C PHE A 200 1.95 -0.03 24.18
N ASP A 201 1.90 0.54 25.39
CA ASP A 201 0.71 0.55 26.23
C ASP A 201 -0.28 1.67 25.85
N THR A 202 0.21 2.80 25.35
CA THR A 202 -0.61 4.01 25.12
C THR A 202 -0.82 4.41 23.67
N GLU A 203 0.22 4.33 22.84
CA GLU A 203 0.24 4.95 21.51
C GLU A 203 0.19 3.92 20.38
N MET A 204 0.86 2.78 20.53
CA MET A 204 1.07 1.82 19.44
C MET A 204 0.79 0.39 19.88
N THR A 205 -0.15 -0.28 19.23
CA THR A 205 -0.33 -1.72 19.46
C THR A 205 0.70 -2.54 18.67
N THR A 206 1.02 -3.74 19.15
CA THR A 206 1.92 -4.67 18.41
C THR A 206 1.37 -5.02 17.02
N GLY A 207 0.06 -5.20 16.90
CA GLY A 207 -0.61 -5.44 15.61
C GLY A 207 -0.50 -4.24 14.66
N GLU A 208 -0.63 -3.02 15.19
CA GLU A 208 -0.46 -1.80 14.41
C GLU A 208 0.98 -1.59 13.96
N ALA A 209 1.97 -1.87 14.82
CA ALA A 209 3.38 -1.79 14.45
C ALA A 209 3.72 -2.73 13.28
N VAL A 210 3.19 -3.96 13.31
CA VAL A 210 3.34 -4.94 12.22
C VAL A 210 2.61 -4.48 10.96
N SER A 211 1.37 -3.97 11.10
CA SER A 211 0.57 -3.46 9.97
C SER A 211 1.24 -2.27 9.28
N ARG A 212 1.74 -1.29 10.03
CA ARG A 212 2.51 -0.16 9.49
C ARG A 212 3.77 -0.65 8.77
N MET A 213 4.45 -1.67 9.30
CA MET A 213 5.64 -2.24 8.66
C MET A 213 5.32 -2.93 7.32
N SER A 214 4.22 -3.68 7.21
CA SER A 214 3.88 -4.44 6.01
C SER A 214 3.07 -3.65 4.97
N SER A 215 2.14 -2.81 5.42
CA SER A 215 1.19 -2.07 4.57
C SER A 215 1.71 -0.68 4.21
N ASP A 216 1.97 0.18 5.21
CA ASP A 216 2.35 1.58 4.95
C ASP A 216 3.66 1.69 4.16
N THR A 217 4.61 0.77 4.35
CA THR A 217 5.86 0.75 3.57
C THR A 217 5.65 0.43 2.09
N VAL A 218 4.62 -0.36 1.74
CA VAL A 218 4.26 -0.67 0.36
C VAL A 218 3.57 0.53 -0.30
N ILE A 219 2.70 1.22 0.43
CA ILE A 219 2.05 2.46 -0.05
C ILE A 219 3.12 3.52 -0.37
N ILE A 220 4.10 3.70 0.52
CA ILE A 220 5.22 4.63 0.30
C ILE A 220 6.07 4.20 -0.91
N GLN A 221 6.29 2.90 -1.08
CA GLN A 221 7.04 2.36 -2.22
C GLN A 221 6.34 2.66 -3.56
N ASP A 222 5.03 2.44 -3.65
CA ASP A 222 4.26 2.74 -4.87
C ASP A 222 4.28 4.25 -5.18
N ALA A 223 4.10 5.08 -4.15
CA ALA A 223 4.14 6.54 -4.25
C ALA A 223 5.51 7.07 -4.71
N LEU A 224 6.60 6.61 -4.10
CA LEU A 224 7.98 7.05 -4.40
C LEU A 224 8.53 6.43 -5.69
N GLY A 225 7.99 5.31 -6.14
CA GLY A 225 8.45 4.56 -7.30
C GLY A 225 7.64 4.85 -8.56
N GLU A 226 6.80 3.90 -8.95
CA GLU A 226 6.09 3.91 -10.23
C GLU A 226 5.23 5.17 -10.41
N LYS A 227 4.46 5.58 -9.38
CA LYS A 227 3.50 6.69 -9.49
C LYS A 227 4.19 8.04 -9.66
N ALA A 228 5.30 8.28 -8.96
CA ALA A 228 6.11 9.48 -9.15
C ALA A 228 6.66 9.58 -10.59
N GLY A 229 7.25 8.48 -11.10
CA GLY A 229 7.70 8.44 -12.49
C GLY A 229 6.58 8.59 -13.51
N LYS A 230 5.39 8.03 -13.22
CA LYS A 230 4.20 8.15 -14.06
C LYS A 230 3.68 9.59 -14.12
N LEU A 231 3.69 10.32 -13.00
CA LEU A 231 3.31 11.74 -13.00
C LEU A 231 4.22 12.60 -13.86
N VAL A 232 5.54 12.39 -13.80
CA VAL A 232 6.49 13.12 -14.65
C VAL A 232 6.20 12.86 -16.13
N GLN A 233 5.92 11.60 -16.49
CA GLN A 233 5.53 11.25 -17.85
C GLN A 233 4.23 11.94 -18.28
N LEU A 234 3.19 11.91 -17.45
CA LEU A 234 1.89 12.50 -17.78
C LEU A 234 1.95 14.02 -17.85
N ALA A 235 2.72 14.67 -16.97
CA ALA A 235 3.00 16.10 -17.04
C ALA A 235 3.75 16.44 -18.34
N SER A 236 4.75 15.65 -18.71
CA SER A 236 5.49 15.84 -19.94
C SER A 236 4.64 15.63 -21.19
N ALA A 237 3.72 14.66 -21.19
CA ALA A 237 2.76 14.44 -22.26
C ALA A 237 1.75 15.59 -22.37
N PHE A 238 1.27 16.11 -21.23
CA PHE A 238 0.43 17.30 -21.16
C PHE A 238 1.11 18.51 -21.80
N PHE A 239 2.26 18.94 -21.26
CA PHE A 239 2.97 20.10 -21.77
C PHE A 239 3.45 19.89 -23.21
N GLY A 240 4.00 18.71 -23.53
CA GLY A 240 4.44 18.36 -24.88
C GLY A 240 3.31 18.42 -25.91
N GLY A 241 2.12 17.92 -25.57
CA GLY A 241 0.93 17.98 -26.41
C GLY A 241 0.51 19.41 -26.74
N PHE A 242 0.39 20.27 -25.71
CA PHE A 242 0.02 21.67 -25.92
C PHE A 242 1.09 22.47 -26.67
N ILE A 243 2.37 22.29 -26.34
CA ILE A 243 3.48 22.97 -27.04
C ILE A 243 3.45 22.63 -28.53
N ILE A 244 3.29 21.34 -28.90
CA ILE A 244 3.19 20.92 -30.29
C ILE A 244 1.92 21.48 -30.96
N ALA A 245 0.78 21.49 -30.27
CA ALA A 245 -0.46 22.03 -30.82
C ALA A 245 -0.35 23.54 -31.12
N PHE A 246 0.12 24.34 -30.16
CA PHE A 246 0.26 25.79 -30.32
C PHE A 246 1.28 26.17 -31.40
N THR A 247 2.38 25.42 -31.51
CA THR A 247 3.40 25.66 -32.55
C THR A 247 2.91 25.31 -33.95
N LYS A 248 2.07 24.28 -34.11
CA LYS A 248 1.53 23.88 -35.43
C LYS A 248 0.35 24.75 -35.89
N GLY A 249 -0.47 25.25 -34.98
CA GLY A 249 -1.61 26.10 -35.33
C GLY A 249 -2.46 26.56 -34.15
N TRP A 250 -2.11 27.72 -33.59
CA TRP A 250 -2.76 28.28 -32.40
C TRP A 250 -4.26 28.52 -32.53
N LEU A 251 -4.79 28.84 -33.72
CA LEU A 251 -6.22 29.11 -33.90
C LEU A 251 -7.09 27.88 -33.62
N LEU A 252 -6.70 26.72 -34.18
CA LEU A 252 -7.42 25.47 -33.95
C LEU A 252 -7.24 24.98 -32.52
N THR A 253 -6.04 25.17 -31.95
CA THR A 253 -5.76 24.83 -30.54
C THR A 253 -6.66 25.58 -29.58
N LEU A 254 -6.90 26.89 -29.78
CA LEU A 254 -7.81 27.68 -28.95
C LEU A 254 -9.25 27.18 -29.01
N VAL A 255 -9.73 26.81 -30.20
CA VAL A 255 -11.07 26.22 -30.38
C VAL A 255 -11.18 24.86 -29.69
N MET A 256 -10.12 24.05 -29.73
CA MET A 256 -10.08 22.79 -29.00
C MET A 256 -10.02 23.01 -27.49
N LEU A 257 -9.34 24.06 -27.03
CA LEU A 257 -9.20 24.39 -25.61
C LEU A 257 -10.55 24.67 -24.95
N THR A 258 -11.54 25.21 -25.68
CA THR A 258 -12.88 25.43 -25.12
C THR A 258 -13.60 24.13 -24.77
N SER A 259 -13.22 23.00 -25.37
CA SER A 259 -13.78 21.69 -25.03
C SER A 259 -13.21 21.09 -23.73
N LEU A 260 -12.02 21.54 -23.29
CA LEU A 260 -11.37 20.96 -22.11
C LEU A 260 -12.07 21.27 -20.79
N PRO A 261 -12.50 22.52 -20.49
CA PRO A 261 -13.28 22.80 -19.29
C PRO A 261 -14.58 22.00 -19.24
N LEU A 262 -15.24 21.81 -20.39
CA LEU A 262 -16.47 21.00 -20.49
C LEU A 262 -16.19 19.53 -20.12
N ILE A 263 -15.13 18.93 -20.66
CA ILE A 263 -14.72 17.56 -20.31
C ILE A 263 -14.34 17.47 -18.83
N ALA A 264 -13.57 18.43 -18.32
CA ALA A 264 -13.14 18.47 -16.93
C ALA A 264 -14.31 18.58 -15.96
N ILE A 265 -15.29 19.45 -16.23
CA ILE A 265 -16.49 19.61 -15.40
C ILE A 265 -17.33 18.33 -15.44
N ALA A 266 -17.58 17.76 -16.63
CA ALA A 266 -18.35 16.52 -16.75
C ALA A 266 -17.66 15.36 -16.02
N GLY A 267 -16.33 15.24 -16.15
CA GLY A 267 -15.52 14.26 -15.43
C GLY A 267 -15.55 14.46 -13.92
N ALA A 268 -15.37 15.70 -13.45
CA ALA A 268 -15.38 16.02 -12.02
C ALA A 268 -16.75 15.76 -11.36
N VAL A 269 -17.84 16.15 -12.01
CA VAL A 269 -19.21 15.87 -11.53
C VAL A 269 -19.45 14.36 -11.49
N SER A 270 -19.06 13.64 -12.53
CA SER A 270 -19.18 12.18 -12.58
C SER A 270 -18.38 11.50 -11.47
N ALA A 271 -17.13 11.92 -11.26
CA ALA A 271 -16.28 11.39 -10.20
C ALA A 271 -16.87 11.65 -8.80
N GLN A 272 -17.34 12.87 -8.53
CA GLN A 272 -17.97 13.21 -7.24
C GLN A 272 -19.24 12.41 -6.97
N LEU A 273 -20.10 12.25 -7.98
CA LEU A 273 -21.31 11.43 -7.87
C LEU A 273 -20.95 9.96 -7.63
N LEU A 274 -19.97 9.45 -8.38
CA LEU A 274 -19.48 8.08 -8.22
C LEU A 274 -18.96 7.86 -6.80
N THR A 275 -18.04 8.70 -6.30
CA THR A 275 -17.51 8.57 -4.93
C THR A 275 -18.60 8.57 -3.85
N ARG A 276 -19.66 9.38 -4.01
CA ARG A 276 -20.79 9.40 -3.07
C ARG A 276 -21.57 8.09 -3.10
N VAL A 277 -21.86 7.55 -4.28
CA VAL A 277 -22.61 6.30 -4.41
C VAL A 277 -21.75 5.10 -3.99
N SER A 278 -20.46 5.06 -4.33
CA SER A 278 -19.54 4.01 -3.90
C SER A 278 -19.40 3.99 -2.36
N SER A 279 -19.39 5.16 -1.72
CA SER A 279 -19.40 5.24 -0.24
C SER A 279 -20.69 4.65 0.35
N LYS A 280 -21.85 4.97 -0.25
CA LYS A 280 -23.14 4.37 0.12
C LYS A 280 -23.14 2.85 -0.11
N ARG A 281 -22.54 2.37 -1.21
CA ARG A 281 -22.38 0.93 -1.50
C ARG A 281 -21.61 0.23 -0.38
N LEU A 282 -20.48 0.82 0.04
CA LEU A 282 -19.65 0.25 1.11
C LEU A 282 -20.45 0.11 2.41
N THR A 283 -21.21 1.13 2.81
CA THR A 283 -22.07 1.05 4.01
C THR A 283 -23.13 -0.04 3.92
N SER A 284 -23.88 -0.12 2.82
CA SER A 284 -24.92 -1.15 2.65
C SER A 284 -24.35 -2.57 2.55
N TYR A 285 -23.12 -2.72 2.07
CA TYR A 285 -22.44 -4.01 2.02
C TYR A 285 -21.87 -4.41 3.40
N SER A 286 -21.43 -3.44 4.21
CA SER A 286 -20.97 -3.67 5.59
C SER A 286 -22.07 -4.32 6.42
N ASP A 287 -23.31 -3.83 6.35
CA ASP A 287 -24.44 -4.43 7.09
C ASP A 287 -24.63 -5.94 6.81
N ALA A 288 -24.39 -6.35 5.54
CA ALA A 288 -24.46 -7.75 5.14
C ALA A 288 -23.25 -8.54 5.64
N ALA A 289 -22.05 -7.94 5.61
CA ALA A 289 -20.83 -8.54 6.11
C ALA A 289 -20.88 -8.76 7.63
N ASP A 290 -21.36 -7.76 8.38
CA ASP A 290 -21.51 -7.83 9.84
C ASP A 290 -22.46 -8.97 10.24
N THR A 291 -23.53 -9.17 9.48
CA THR A 291 -24.45 -10.30 9.66
C THR A 291 -23.73 -11.64 9.50
N VAL A 292 -22.87 -11.77 8.49
CA VAL A 292 -22.07 -12.98 8.25
C VAL A 292 -21.06 -13.18 9.36
N GLU A 293 -20.35 -12.12 9.76
CA GLU A 293 -19.36 -12.15 10.82
C GLU A 293 -19.97 -12.60 12.16
N GLN A 294 -21.11 -12.04 12.56
CA GLN A 294 -21.82 -12.44 13.77
C GLN A 294 -22.30 -13.90 13.70
N THR A 295 -22.84 -14.30 12.55
CA THR A 295 -23.39 -15.66 12.36
C THR A 295 -22.27 -16.71 12.39
N ILE A 296 -21.16 -16.47 11.68
CA ILE A 296 -20.02 -17.40 11.63
C ILE A 296 -19.22 -17.35 12.94
N GLY A 297 -18.98 -16.17 13.50
CA GLY A 297 -18.30 -16.01 14.78
C GLY A 297 -19.04 -16.72 15.92
N SER A 298 -20.37 -16.76 15.85
CA SER A 298 -21.24 -17.48 16.80
C SER A 298 -21.81 -18.77 16.22
N ILE A 299 -21.09 -19.47 15.33
CA ILE A 299 -21.64 -20.63 14.60
C ILE A 299 -22.19 -21.73 15.52
N ARG A 300 -21.54 -21.98 16.66
CA ARG A 300 -22.02 -22.96 17.65
C ARG A 300 -23.40 -22.60 18.18
N THR A 301 -23.63 -21.32 18.46
CA THR A 301 -24.92 -20.79 18.93
C THR A 301 -25.97 -20.88 17.82
N VAL A 302 -25.63 -20.50 16.59
CA VAL A 302 -26.57 -20.56 15.46
C VAL A 302 -27.05 -21.98 15.22
N VAL A 303 -26.13 -22.95 15.21
CA VAL A 303 -26.45 -24.38 15.02
C VAL A 303 -27.21 -24.94 16.23
N SER A 304 -26.85 -24.60 17.47
CA SER A 304 -27.55 -25.10 18.66
C SER A 304 -29.01 -24.66 18.73
N PHE A 305 -29.35 -23.52 18.14
CA PHE A 305 -30.71 -22.99 18.06
C PHE A 305 -31.40 -23.26 16.70
N ASN A 306 -30.80 -24.04 15.79
CA ASN A 306 -31.30 -24.27 14.41
C ASN A 306 -31.64 -22.96 13.66
N GLY A 307 -30.80 -21.93 13.83
CA GLY A 307 -31.01 -20.57 13.35
C GLY A 307 -30.55 -20.30 11.91
N GLU A 308 -30.07 -21.31 11.18
CA GLU A 308 -29.38 -21.13 9.89
C GLU A 308 -30.28 -20.46 8.84
N LYS A 309 -31.56 -20.87 8.77
CA LYS A 309 -32.52 -20.28 7.83
C LYS A 309 -32.76 -18.79 8.08
N LYS A 310 -32.87 -18.39 9.36
CA LYS A 310 -33.09 -17.01 9.77
C LYS A 310 -31.87 -16.14 9.44
N ALA A 311 -30.66 -16.66 9.66
CA ALA A 311 -29.42 -15.98 9.29
C ALA A 311 -29.33 -15.76 7.77
N ILE A 312 -29.66 -16.78 6.96
CA ILE A 312 -29.69 -16.66 5.49
C ILE A 312 -30.71 -15.63 5.02
N GLU A 313 -31.91 -15.61 5.61
CA GLU A 313 -32.95 -14.64 5.26
C GLU A 313 -32.53 -13.19 5.59
N MET A 314 -31.91 -13.01 6.75
CA MET A 314 -31.37 -11.71 7.17
C MET A 314 -30.26 -11.22 6.23
N TYR A 315 -29.32 -12.11 5.87
CA TYR A 315 -28.29 -11.81 4.87
C TYR A 315 -28.90 -11.43 3.50
N ASN A 316 -29.88 -12.21 3.01
CA ASN A 316 -30.55 -11.93 1.74
C ASN A 316 -31.25 -10.57 1.75
N LYS A 317 -31.82 -10.15 2.89
CA LYS A 317 -32.43 -8.83 3.05
C LYS A 317 -31.40 -7.71 2.89
N PHE A 318 -30.25 -7.81 3.56
CA PHE A 318 -29.19 -6.80 3.47
C PHE A 318 -28.53 -6.77 2.08
N ILE A 319 -28.23 -7.92 1.49
CA ILE A 319 -27.69 -8.00 0.13
C ILE A 319 -28.64 -7.42 -0.91
N LYS A 320 -29.96 -7.60 -0.75
CA LYS A 320 -30.94 -7.00 -1.68
C LYS A 320 -30.94 -5.48 -1.62
N ASN A 321 -30.68 -4.90 -0.44
CA ASN A 321 -30.51 -3.45 -0.32
C ASN A 321 -29.19 -2.99 -0.95
N ALA A 322 -28.09 -3.70 -0.70
CA ALA A 322 -26.79 -3.42 -1.33
C ALA A 322 -26.88 -3.49 -2.86
N TYR A 323 -27.61 -4.47 -3.41
CA TYR A 323 -27.84 -4.61 -4.85
C TYR A 323 -28.46 -3.35 -5.48
N LYS A 324 -29.43 -2.70 -4.82
CA LYS A 324 -30.02 -1.47 -5.33
C LYS A 324 -28.98 -0.35 -5.45
N THR A 325 -28.10 -0.22 -4.46
CA THR A 325 -27.01 0.77 -4.49
C THR A 325 -26.00 0.47 -5.61
N VAL A 326 -25.70 -0.80 -5.88
CA VAL A 326 -24.85 -1.20 -7.01
C VAL A 326 -25.49 -0.82 -8.35
N VAL A 327 -26.80 -1.01 -8.51
CA VAL A 327 -27.53 -0.61 -9.73
C VAL A 327 -27.52 0.92 -9.89
N GLU A 328 -27.79 1.68 -8.82
CA GLU A 328 -27.67 3.14 -8.82
C GLU A 328 -26.27 3.59 -9.29
N GLU A 329 -25.23 2.93 -8.82
CA GLU A 329 -23.86 3.23 -9.22
C GLU A 329 -23.56 2.90 -10.67
N GLY A 330 -24.08 1.77 -11.17
CA GLY A 330 -23.97 1.41 -12.58
C GLY A 330 -24.61 2.47 -13.48
N ILE A 331 -25.74 3.04 -13.08
CA ILE A 331 -26.42 4.13 -13.80
C ILE A 331 -25.58 5.41 -13.76
N VAL A 332 -25.08 5.81 -12.58
CA VAL A 332 -24.23 7.00 -12.42
C VAL A 332 -22.95 6.88 -13.23
N ASN A 333 -22.28 5.73 -13.18
CA ASN A 333 -21.08 5.46 -13.96
C ASN A 333 -21.36 5.47 -15.46
N GLY A 334 -22.42 4.79 -15.91
CA GLY A 334 -22.81 4.73 -17.32
C GLY A 334 -23.15 6.11 -17.89
N PHE A 335 -23.96 6.91 -17.20
CA PHE A 335 -24.28 8.28 -17.63
C PHE A 335 -23.06 9.21 -17.53
N GLY A 336 -22.24 9.06 -16.48
CA GLY A 336 -21.01 9.82 -16.29
C GLY A 336 -20.01 9.61 -17.43
N MET A 337 -19.64 8.35 -17.71
CA MET A 337 -18.78 8.00 -18.85
C MET A 337 -19.41 8.42 -20.18
N GLY A 338 -20.70 8.16 -20.38
CA GLY A 338 -21.43 8.54 -21.59
C GLY A 338 -21.38 10.05 -21.87
N SER A 339 -21.52 10.87 -20.83
CA SER A 339 -21.45 12.34 -20.95
C SER A 339 -20.06 12.81 -21.40
N VAL A 340 -18.99 12.23 -20.85
CA VAL A 340 -17.60 12.54 -21.24
C VAL A 340 -17.34 12.14 -22.69
N PHE A 341 -17.75 10.95 -23.11
CA PHE A 341 -17.61 10.51 -24.50
C PHE A 341 -18.42 11.36 -25.48
N CYS A 342 -19.63 11.78 -25.10
CA CYS A 342 -20.46 12.67 -25.92
C CYS A 342 -19.77 14.01 -26.20
N ILE A 343 -19.21 14.64 -25.16
CA ILE A 343 -18.44 15.89 -25.29
C ILE A 343 -17.19 15.66 -26.15
N LEU A 344 -16.49 14.54 -25.92
CA LEU A 344 -15.30 14.18 -26.70
C LEU A 344 -15.61 14.06 -28.20
N PHE A 345 -16.61 13.28 -28.61
CA PHE A 345 -16.96 13.14 -30.03
C PHE A 345 -17.52 14.43 -30.63
N SER A 346 -18.24 15.23 -29.85
CA SER A 346 -18.70 16.56 -30.28
C SER A 346 -17.51 17.50 -30.53
N SER A 347 -16.47 17.43 -29.68
CA SER A 347 -15.24 18.20 -29.86
C SER A 347 -14.50 17.80 -31.14
N TYR A 348 -14.49 16.52 -31.51
CA TYR A 348 -13.94 16.05 -32.79
C TYR A 348 -14.73 16.63 -33.97
N GLY A 349 -16.06 16.59 -33.91
CA GLY A 349 -16.92 17.18 -34.93
C GLY A 349 -16.61 18.66 -35.14
N LEU A 350 -16.49 19.42 -34.05
CA LEU A 350 -16.12 20.83 -34.07
C LEU A 350 -14.71 21.06 -34.67
N ALA A 351 -13.74 20.23 -34.26
CA ALA A 351 -12.36 20.31 -34.74
C ALA A 351 -12.24 20.02 -36.24
N PHE A 352 -12.97 19.01 -36.74
CA PHE A 352 -12.98 18.69 -38.17
C PHE A 352 -13.71 19.76 -38.99
N TRP A 353 -14.83 20.28 -38.49
CA TRP A 353 -15.57 21.34 -39.17
C TRP A 353 -14.76 22.64 -39.27
N TYR A 354 -14.23 23.13 -38.14
CA TYR A 354 -13.42 24.35 -38.12
C TYR A 354 -12.04 24.16 -38.77
N GLY A 355 -11.44 22.98 -38.58
CA GLY A 355 -10.19 22.59 -39.24
C GLY A 355 -10.34 22.56 -40.76
N GLY A 356 -11.44 22.02 -41.29
CA GLY A 356 -11.77 22.06 -42.71
C GLY A 356 -11.87 23.49 -43.25
N LYS A 357 -12.51 24.39 -42.50
CA LYS A 357 -12.57 25.82 -42.85
C LYS A 357 -11.18 26.48 -42.85
N LEU A 358 -10.32 26.16 -41.88
CA LEU A 358 -8.95 26.66 -41.82
C LEU A 358 -8.08 26.16 -42.99
N ILE A 359 -8.34 24.96 -43.50
CA ILE A 359 -7.66 24.42 -44.69
C ILE A 359 -7.99 25.29 -45.92
N ILE A 360 -9.27 25.63 -46.09
CA ILE A 360 -9.75 26.46 -47.22
C ILE A 360 -9.31 27.92 -47.08
N ASP A 361 -9.52 28.53 -45.91
CA ASP A 361 -9.40 29.98 -45.73
C ASP A 361 -7.98 30.45 -45.33
N LYS A 362 -7.19 29.59 -44.68
CA LYS A 362 -5.91 29.97 -44.05
C LYS A 362 -4.73 29.07 -44.41
N GLY A 363 -4.88 28.18 -45.40
CA GLY A 363 -3.79 27.33 -45.89
C GLY A 363 -3.28 26.31 -44.86
N TYR A 364 -4.14 25.86 -43.94
CA TYR A 364 -3.81 24.70 -43.12
C TYR A 364 -3.76 23.43 -43.99
N THR A 365 -2.97 22.44 -43.60
CA THR A 365 -2.97 21.13 -44.27
C THR A 365 -3.76 20.12 -43.43
N GLY A 366 -4.31 19.08 -44.07
CA GLY A 366 -5.04 18.02 -43.36
C GLY A 366 -4.22 17.36 -42.25
N GLY A 367 -2.91 17.16 -42.48
CA GLY A 367 -2.00 16.65 -41.46
C GLY A 367 -1.80 17.59 -40.28
N LYS A 368 -1.71 18.92 -40.50
CA LYS A 368 -1.62 19.91 -39.40
C LYS A 368 -2.85 19.86 -38.50
N VAL A 369 -4.04 19.81 -39.09
CA VAL A 369 -5.31 19.72 -38.34
C VAL A 369 -5.33 18.47 -37.47
N LEU A 370 -4.96 17.31 -38.02
CA LEU A 370 -4.94 16.05 -37.28
C LEU A 370 -3.85 15.99 -36.21
N THR A 371 -2.66 16.54 -36.47
CA THR A 371 -1.61 16.68 -35.45
C THR A 371 -2.11 17.51 -34.27
N ILE A 372 -2.76 18.66 -34.52
CA ILE A 372 -3.29 19.53 -33.46
C ILE A 372 -4.39 18.80 -32.67
N LEU A 373 -5.33 18.14 -33.36
CA LEU A 373 -6.41 17.40 -32.74
C LEU A 373 -5.90 16.33 -31.77
N PHE A 374 -4.99 15.46 -32.23
CA PHE A 374 -4.48 14.37 -31.40
C PHE A 374 -3.53 14.88 -30.31
N ALA A 375 -2.69 15.89 -30.58
CA ALA A 375 -1.79 16.45 -29.57
C ALA A 375 -2.54 17.12 -28.39
N VAL A 376 -3.60 17.90 -28.67
CA VAL A 376 -4.44 18.51 -27.61
C VAL A 376 -5.16 17.44 -26.82
N LEU A 377 -5.70 16.42 -27.51
CA LEU A 377 -6.42 15.34 -26.84
C LEU A 377 -5.51 14.50 -25.94
N THR A 378 -4.36 14.07 -26.45
CA THR A 378 -3.35 13.34 -25.67
C THR A 378 -2.94 14.14 -24.44
N GLY A 379 -2.77 15.46 -24.56
CA GLY A 379 -2.51 16.31 -23.41
C GLY A 379 -3.66 16.30 -22.40
N ALA A 380 -4.90 16.47 -22.87
CA ALA A 380 -6.09 16.46 -22.03
C ALA A 380 -6.31 15.14 -21.29
N THR A 381 -6.16 14.01 -21.96
CA THR A 381 -6.30 12.67 -21.35
C THR A 381 -5.16 12.39 -20.37
N SER A 382 -3.95 12.89 -20.65
CA SER A 382 -2.81 12.78 -19.71
C SER A 382 -3.09 13.48 -18.38
N LEU A 383 -3.76 14.64 -18.41
CA LEU A 383 -4.20 15.33 -17.20
C LEU A 383 -5.22 14.49 -16.40
N GLY A 384 -6.20 13.89 -17.08
CA GLY A 384 -7.17 13.00 -16.44
C GLY A 384 -6.51 11.79 -15.78
N ASN A 385 -5.58 11.14 -16.49
CA ASN A 385 -4.83 9.98 -16.01
C ASN A 385 -3.81 10.30 -14.92
N ALA A 386 -3.52 11.58 -14.64
CA ALA A 386 -2.64 11.96 -13.54
C ALA A 386 -3.32 11.80 -12.17
N THR A 387 -4.66 11.89 -12.13
CA THR A 387 -5.44 11.87 -10.89
C THR A 387 -5.13 10.67 -9.98
N PRO A 388 -5.12 9.41 -10.44
CA PRO A 388 -4.81 8.26 -9.57
C PRO A 388 -3.39 8.31 -9.01
N SER A 389 -2.43 8.83 -9.79
CA SER A 389 -1.04 8.94 -9.33
C SER A 389 -0.86 10.08 -8.31
N ILE A 390 -1.62 11.17 -8.44
CA ILE A 390 -1.67 12.24 -7.42
C ILE A 390 -2.26 11.69 -6.12
N SER A 391 -3.37 10.94 -6.20
CA SER A 391 -4.00 10.32 -5.03
C SER A 391 -3.08 9.34 -4.32
N ALA A 392 -2.40 8.45 -5.06
CA ALA A 392 -1.45 7.50 -4.50
C ALA A 392 -0.27 8.19 -3.78
N ILE A 393 0.25 9.28 -4.36
CA ILE A 393 1.29 10.07 -3.69
C ILE A 393 0.75 10.73 -2.41
N ALA A 394 -0.48 11.28 -2.44
CA ALA A 394 -1.09 11.88 -1.27
C ALA A 394 -1.33 10.86 -0.14
N GLU A 395 -1.67 9.63 -0.47
CA GLU A 395 -1.79 8.51 0.48
C GLU A 395 -0.42 8.11 1.03
N GLY A 396 0.60 8.03 0.15
CA GLY A 396 1.99 7.83 0.53
C GLY A 396 2.53 8.91 1.48
N GLN A 397 2.11 10.17 1.33
CA GLN A 397 2.47 11.25 2.26
C GLN A 397 1.90 11.05 3.67
N SER A 398 0.66 10.55 3.78
CA SER A 398 0.03 10.21 5.07
C SER A 398 0.69 8.99 5.70
N ALA A 399 0.95 7.93 4.93
CA ALA A 399 1.67 6.74 5.39
C ALA A 399 3.10 7.06 5.85
N ALA A 400 3.83 7.88 5.08
CA ALA A 400 5.16 8.34 5.45
C ALA A 400 5.15 9.15 6.74
N TYR A 401 4.13 9.96 6.99
CA TYR A 401 4.01 10.74 8.23
C TYR A 401 3.99 9.82 9.46
N ARG A 402 3.14 8.78 9.43
CA ARG A 402 3.02 7.82 10.53
C ARG A 402 4.33 7.08 10.81
N LEU A 403 5.05 6.65 9.77
CA LEU A 403 6.34 5.98 9.94
C LEU A 403 7.42 6.94 10.44
N PHE A 404 7.49 8.16 9.87
CA PHE A 404 8.52 9.14 10.21
C PHE A 404 8.33 9.66 11.64
N GLU A 405 7.09 9.84 12.09
CA GLU A 405 6.78 10.19 13.49
C GLU A 405 7.36 9.16 14.46
N THR A 406 7.20 7.85 14.17
CA THR A 406 7.81 6.79 15.00
C THR A 406 9.34 6.73 14.85
N ILE A 407 9.89 7.00 13.67
CA ILE A 407 11.35 7.01 13.45
C ILE A 407 12.02 8.18 14.18
N GLU A 408 11.35 9.32 14.27
CA GLU A 408 11.89 10.55 14.88
C GLU A 408 11.59 10.65 16.39
N ARG A 409 10.63 9.86 16.90
CA ARG A 409 10.32 9.78 18.33
C ARG A 409 11.54 9.30 19.12
N LYS A 410 12.00 10.14 20.05
CA LYS A 410 12.98 9.75 21.06
C LYS A 410 12.23 9.21 22.29
N PRO A 411 12.47 7.96 22.71
CA PRO A 411 11.84 7.41 23.91
C PRO A 411 12.37 8.10 25.17
N GLU A 412 11.57 8.11 26.24
CA GLU A 412 12.01 8.63 27.54
C GLU A 412 13.03 7.69 28.21
N ILE A 413 12.82 6.38 28.05
CA ILE A 413 13.73 5.33 28.49
C ILE A 413 14.39 4.75 27.24
N ASP A 414 15.61 5.20 26.96
CA ASP A 414 16.33 4.89 25.73
C ASP A 414 17.38 3.79 25.95
N SER A 415 17.22 2.66 25.25
CA SER A 415 18.18 1.55 25.29
C SER A 415 19.47 1.82 24.52
N ASP A 416 19.44 2.71 23.51
CA ASP A 416 20.62 3.05 22.72
C ASP A 416 21.49 4.12 23.43
N ASP A 417 21.01 4.70 24.54
CA ASP A 417 21.79 5.68 25.29
C ASP A 417 22.88 5.00 26.14
N THR A 418 24.12 5.34 25.82
CA THR A 418 25.32 4.81 26.50
C THR A 418 25.83 5.73 27.61
N SER A 419 25.15 6.85 27.88
CA SER A 419 25.59 7.86 28.86
C SER A 419 25.56 7.39 30.32
N GLY A 420 24.76 6.35 30.62
CA GLY A 420 24.60 5.82 31.98
C GLY A 420 25.88 5.21 32.57
N MET A 421 25.96 5.22 33.90
CA MET A 421 27.06 4.63 34.65
C MET A 421 27.07 3.10 34.54
N ILE A 422 28.27 2.54 34.35
CA ILE A 422 28.54 1.10 34.39
C ILE A 422 29.30 0.82 35.69
N MET A 423 28.80 -0.09 36.53
CA MET A 423 29.49 -0.48 37.76
C MET A 423 30.36 -1.71 37.52
N GLU A 424 31.57 -1.73 38.09
CA GLU A 424 32.49 -2.88 37.92
C GLU A 424 32.01 -4.12 38.69
N ASN A 425 31.48 -3.92 39.90
CA ASN A 425 31.00 -4.98 40.78
C ASN A 425 29.59 -4.66 41.28
N ILE A 426 28.64 -5.54 40.95
CA ILE A 426 27.27 -5.51 41.45
C ILE A 426 27.13 -6.53 42.58
N LYS A 427 26.66 -6.08 43.75
CA LYS A 427 26.33 -6.95 44.89
C LYS A 427 24.90 -7.48 44.76
N GLY A 428 23.98 -6.65 44.25
CA GLY A 428 22.58 -7.02 44.05
C GLY A 428 21.67 -6.64 45.23
N ASP A 429 22.01 -5.57 45.96
CA ASP A 429 21.09 -4.95 46.90
C ASP A 429 20.04 -4.14 46.11
N VAL A 430 18.75 -4.41 46.29
CA VAL A 430 17.66 -3.70 45.60
C VAL A 430 16.79 -2.98 46.61
N GLU A 431 16.54 -1.69 46.40
CA GLU A 431 15.75 -0.86 47.32
C GLU A 431 14.77 0.02 46.54
N LEU A 432 13.49 -0.02 46.91
CA LEU A 432 12.48 0.95 46.46
C LEU A 432 12.19 1.89 47.64
N LYS A 433 12.28 3.21 47.42
CA LYS A 433 12.01 4.24 48.43
C LYS A 433 10.80 5.07 48.04
N ASP A 434 9.75 4.95 48.85
CA ASP A 434 8.51 5.73 48.77
C ASP A 434 7.96 5.83 47.35
N VAL A 435 7.96 4.70 46.65
CA VAL A 435 7.63 4.63 45.23
C VAL A 435 6.13 4.80 45.02
N CYS A 436 5.75 5.84 44.26
CA CYS A 436 4.40 6.02 43.74
C CYS A 436 4.38 5.75 42.24
N PHE A 437 3.49 4.86 41.80
CA PHE A 437 3.41 4.44 40.40
C PHE A 437 2.00 4.37 39.82
N ARG A 438 1.86 4.85 38.58
CA ARG A 438 0.68 4.67 37.71
C ARG A 438 1.11 4.22 36.32
N TYR A 439 0.37 3.27 35.73
CA TYR A 439 0.58 2.90 34.33
C TYR A 439 0.14 4.04 33.40
N PRO A 440 0.90 4.36 32.35
CA PRO A 440 0.54 5.39 31.37
C PRO A 440 -0.80 5.13 30.67
N ALA A 441 -1.16 3.87 30.41
CA ALA A 441 -2.46 3.48 29.87
C ALA A 441 -3.65 3.76 30.80
N ARG A 442 -3.41 3.97 32.11
CA ARG A 442 -4.44 4.19 33.14
C ARG A 442 -4.00 5.28 34.13
N PRO A 443 -3.89 6.54 33.70
CA PRO A 443 -3.30 7.62 34.53
C PRO A 443 -4.14 7.97 35.76
N GLY A 444 -5.44 7.64 35.76
CA GLY A 444 -6.35 7.86 36.86
C GLY A 444 -6.24 6.83 38.00
N GLN A 445 -5.51 5.73 37.81
CA GLN A 445 -5.41 4.66 38.80
C GLN A 445 -4.00 4.61 39.40
N LEU A 446 -3.90 4.88 40.69
CA LEU A 446 -2.67 4.70 41.46
C LEU A 446 -2.50 3.21 41.81
N ILE A 447 -1.36 2.62 41.44
CA ILE A 447 -1.06 1.20 41.66
C ILE A 447 -0.16 1.02 42.88
N LEU A 448 0.91 1.82 42.97
CA LEU A 448 1.79 1.88 44.13
C LEU A 448 1.64 3.25 44.78
N ASP A 449 1.48 3.28 46.10
CA ASP A 449 1.29 4.49 46.90
C ASP A 449 2.31 4.50 48.04
N GLY A 450 3.47 5.12 47.82
CA GLY A 450 4.54 5.22 48.80
C GLY A 450 5.17 3.87 49.19
N LEU A 451 5.36 2.95 48.24
CA LEU A 451 5.93 1.63 48.54
C LEU A 451 7.43 1.75 48.85
N SER A 452 7.81 1.33 50.06
CA SER A 452 9.21 1.18 50.48
C SER A 452 9.54 -0.28 50.75
N LEU A 453 10.54 -0.83 50.05
CA LEU A 453 10.99 -2.22 50.21
C LEU A 453 12.51 -2.34 50.01
N GLN A 454 13.14 -3.27 50.72
CA GLN A 454 14.57 -3.53 50.61
C GLN A 454 14.84 -5.04 50.52
N VAL A 455 15.58 -5.46 49.50
CA VAL A 455 16.06 -6.82 49.28
C VAL A 455 17.57 -6.82 49.42
N ALA A 456 18.08 -7.49 50.44
CA ALA A 456 19.52 -7.62 50.65
C ALA A 456 20.12 -8.64 49.67
N SER A 457 21.35 -8.39 49.24
CA SER A 457 22.14 -9.26 48.38
C SER A 457 22.18 -10.70 48.92
N GLY A 458 22.03 -11.66 48.01
CA GLY A 458 22.04 -13.09 48.32
C GLY A 458 20.79 -13.62 49.01
N THR A 459 19.74 -12.80 49.18
CA THR A 459 18.47 -13.22 49.76
C THR A 459 17.38 -13.39 48.70
N THR A 460 16.39 -14.23 49.00
CA THR A 460 15.19 -14.41 48.16
C THR A 460 14.00 -13.76 48.85
N MET A 461 13.41 -12.75 48.22
CA MET A 461 12.17 -12.13 48.68
C MET A 461 10.97 -12.67 47.89
N ALA A 462 9.92 -13.08 48.61
CA ALA A 462 8.64 -13.45 48.01
C ALA A 462 7.60 -12.35 48.26
N ILE A 463 6.96 -11.86 47.19
CA ILE A 463 5.89 -10.86 47.27
C ILE A 463 4.55 -11.55 47.06
N VAL A 464 3.69 -11.51 48.07
CA VAL A 464 2.35 -12.13 48.07
C VAL A 464 1.28 -11.06 48.27
N GLY A 465 0.14 -11.20 47.59
CA GLY A 465 -0.97 -10.27 47.70
C GLY A 465 -2.08 -10.58 46.71
N GLU A 466 -3.24 -9.95 46.90
CA GLU A 466 -4.42 -10.11 46.04
C GLU A 466 -4.15 -9.69 44.59
N SER A 467 -4.96 -10.16 43.64
CA SER A 467 -4.83 -9.74 42.24
C SER A 467 -4.96 -8.21 42.12
N GLY A 468 -4.08 -7.58 41.33
CA GLY A 468 -4.04 -6.11 41.17
C GLY A 468 -3.25 -5.35 42.24
N SER A 469 -2.68 -6.01 43.25
CA SER A 469 -1.89 -5.37 44.31
C SER A 469 -0.51 -4.81 43.90
N GLY A 470 -0.20 -4.69 42.59
CA GLY A 470 1.08 -4.15 42.11
C GLY A 470 2.30 -5.08 42.13
N LYS A 471 2.13 -6.40 42.36
CA LYS A 471 3.26 -7.36 42.40
C LYS A 471 4.14 -7.33 41.15
N SER A 472 3.53 -7.49 39.97
CA SER A 472 4.25 -7.45 38.68
C SER A 472 4.78 -6.04 38.36
N THR A 473 4.19 -5.00 38.95
CA THR A 473 4.66 -3.62 38.82
C THR A 473 6.01 -3.43 39.49
N VAL A 474 6.25 -4.04 40.65
CA VAL A 474 7.56 -4.01 41.32
C VAL A 474 8.65 -4.56 40.39
N VAL A 475 8.41 -5.72 39.77
CA VAL A 475 9.34 -6.32 38.80
C VAL A 475 9.54 -5.39 37.59
N SER A 476 8.47 -4.80 37.07
CA SER A 476 8.54 -3.89 35.91
C SER A 476 9.35 -2.61 36.20
N LEU A 477 9.36 -2.13 37.45
CA LEU A 477 10.15 -0.98 37.86
C LEU A 477 11.63 -1.33 38.07
N VAL A 478 11.92 -2.52 38.61
CA VAL A 478 13.30 -3.02 38.77
C VAL A 478 13.94 -3.32 37.41
N GLU A 479 13.18 -3.81 36.43
CA GLU A 479 13.60 -3.96 35.03
C GLU A 479 13.70 -2.63 34.25
N ARG A 480 13.29 -1.54 34.91
CA ARG A 480 13.16 -0.19 34.32
C ARG A 480 12.40 -0.23 32.99
N PHE A 481 11.28 -0.95 32.97
CA PHE A 481 10.29 -0.83 31.88
C PHE A 481 9.48 0.47 32.02
N TYR A 482 9.36 0.95 33.25
CA TYR A 482 8.77 2.24 33.58
C TYR A 482 9.62 2.94 34.62
N ASP A 483 9.54 4.26 34.63
CA ASP A 483 10.07 5.09 35.70
C ASP A 483 8.94 5.41 36.71
N PRO A 484 9.23 5.44 38.02
CA PRO A 484 8.25 5.88 39.02
C PRO A 484 7.96 7.39 38.89
N GLN A 485 6.72 7.81 39.17
CA GLN A 485 6.34 9.23 39.20
C GLN A 485 6.90 9.95 40.42
N ALA A 486 7.01 9.26 41.56
CA ALA A 486 7.66 9.75 42.78
C ALA A 486 8.38 8.60 43.49
N GLY A 487 9.38 8.94 44.31
CA GLY A 487 10.28 7.98 44.93
C GLY A 487 11.41 7.53 43.99
N GLU A 488 12.20 6.57 44.45
CA GLU A 488 13.39 6.09 43.71
C GLU A 488 13.51 4.57 43.78
N VAL A 489 14.05 3.98 42.70
CA VAL A 489 14.47 2.57 42.64
C VAL A 489 15.99 2.55 42.58
N LEU A 490 16.60 1.88 43.55
CA LEU A 490 18.04 1.87 43.77
C LEU A 490 18.57 0.44 43.64
N ILE A 491 19.71 0.29 42.98
CA ILE A 491 20.51 -0.94 42.92
C ILE A 491 21.88 -0.61 43.48
N ASP A 492 22.30 -1.32 44.53
CA ASP A 492 23.52 -1.06 45.30
C ASP A 492 23.66 0.40 45.77
N GLY A 493 22.53 1.04 46.09
CA GLY A 493 22.46 2.44 46.51
C GLY A 493 22.52 3.47 45.39
N VAL A 494 22.61 3.05 44.12
CA VAL A 494 22.60 3.93 42.94
C VAL A 494 21.22 3.90 42.29
N ASN A 495 20.66 5.06 41.97
CA ASN A 495 19.37 5.15 41.29
C ASN A 495 19.47 4.50 39.90
N ILE A 496 18.56 3.58 39.58
CA ILE A 496 18.54 2.84 38.32
C ILE A 496 18.47 3.75 37.09
N LYS A 497 17.96 4.99 37.26
CA LYS A 497 17.93 6.01 36.21
C LYS A 497 19.32 6.44 35.72
N ASN A 498 20.30 6.39 36.62
CA ASN A 498 21.67 6.80 36.35
C ASN A 498 22.54 5.66 35.78
N LEU A 499 22.04 4.43 35.81
CA LEU A 499 22.75 3.27 35.28
C LEU A 499 22.50 3.11 33.78
N ASN A 500 23.49 2.57 33.08
CA ASN A 500 23.33 2.17 31.68
C ASN A 500 22.27 1.06 31.55
N LEU A 501 21.28 1.28 30.68
CA LEU A 501 20.09 0.41 30.59
C LEU A 501 20.40 -0.98 30.02
N ASP A 502 21.23 -1.04 28.98
CA ASP A 502 21.65 -2.29 28.35
C ASP A 502 22.48 -3.14 29.33
N TRP A 503 23.42 -2.49 30.03
CA TRP A 503 24.24 -3.14 31.04
C TRP A 503 23.42 -3.69 32.21
N ILE A 504 22.48 -2.90 32.78
CA ILE A 504 21.71 -3.36 33.94
C ILE A 504 20.78 -4.51 33.56
N ARG A 505 20.14 -4.47 32.39
CA ARG A 505 19.32 -5.59 31.88
C ARG A 505 20.16 -6.84 31.62
N GLY A 506 21.43 -6.69 31.22
CA GLY A 506 22.39 -7.79 31.15
C GLY A 506 22.76 -8.42 32.50
N LYS A 507 22.42 -7.79 33.63
CA LYS A 507 22.62 -8.32 34.99
C LYS A 507 21.35 -8.89 35.62
N ILE A 508 20.18 -8.71 35.00
CA ILE A 508 18.90 -9.17 35.53
C ILE A 508 18.37 -10.32 34.66
N GLY A 509 17.92 -11.39 35.31
CA GLY A 509 17.25 -12.50 34.64
C GLY A 509 15.75 -12.48 34.93
N LEU A 510 14.92 -12.33 33.89
CA LEU A 510 13.46 -12.31 34.00
C LEU A 510 12.85 -13.64 33.54
N VAL A 511 11.99 -14.23 34.36
CA VAL A 511 11.16 -15.37 33.99
C VAL A 511 9.69 -14.94 34.03
N SER A 512 9.10 -14.77 32.85
CA SER A 512 7.71 -14.34 32.70
C SER A 512 6.70 -15.45 33.06
N GLN A 513 5.49 -15.04 33.45
CA GLN A 513 4.39 -15.97 33.76
C GLN A 513 4.01 -16.84 32.57
N GLU A 514 3.98 -16.27 31.37
CA GLU A 514 3.77 -17.00 30.12
C GLU A 514 5.11 -17.11 29.38
N PRO A 515 5.68 -18.33 29.23
CA PRO A 515 6.93 -18.51 28.51
C PRO A 515 6.69 -18.32 27.01
N LEU A 516 7.52 -17.49 26.38
CA LEU A 516 7.52 -17.24 24.94
C LEU A 516 8.82 -17.79 24.33
N LEU A 517 8.70 -18.50 23.22
CA LEU A 517 9.83 -18.97 22.42
C LEU A 517 9.73 -18.38 21.02
N PHE A 518 10.85 -17.90 20.51
CA PHE A 518 10.96 -17.47 19.12
C PHE A 518 10.88 -18.69 18.19
N MET A 519 10.36 -18.46 16.98
CA MET A 519 10.23 -19.47 15.92
C MET A 519 11.60 -19.82 15.29
N THR A 520 12.53 -20.30 16.11
CA THR A 520 13.90 -20.70 15.77
C THR A 520 14.21 -22.04 16.46
N SER A 521 15.46 -22.50 16.42
CA SER A 521 15.83 -23.74 17.11
C SER A 521 15.83 -23.54 18.64
N ILE A 522 15.77 -24.64 19.39
CA ILE A 522 15.93 -24.61 20.87
C ILE A 522 17.28 -23.99 21.24
N LYS A 523 18.33 -24.32 20.49
CA LYS A 523 19.67 -23.75 20.66
C LYS A 523 19.65 -22.23 20.51
N ASP A 524 19.03 -21.71 19.45
CA ASP A 524 19.01 -20.27 19.17
C ASP A 524 18.17 -19.50 20.19
N ASN A 525 17.09 -20.11 20.72
CA ASN A 525 16.34 -19.53 21.83
C ASN A 525 17.18 -19.40 23.11
N ILE A 526 18.04 -20.38 23.43
CA ILE A 526 18.92 -20.30 24.60
C ILE A 526 20.05 -19.27 24.37
N ILE A 527 20.62 -19.23 23.16
CA ILE A 527 21.66 -18.25 22.78
C ILE A 527 21.14 -16.81 22.85
N TYR A 528 19.83 -16.58 22.70
CA TYR A 528 19.23 -15.26 22.83
C TYR A 528 19.55 -14.57 24.18
N GLY A 529 19.82 -15.33 25.24
CA GLY A 529 20.25 -14.77 26.54
C GLY A 529 21.73 -14.40 26.64
N LYS A 530 22.59 -14.90 25.73
CA LYS A 530 24.03 -14.59 25.64
C LYS A 530 24.53 -14.91 24.23
N GLU A 531 24.74 -13.88 23.42
CA GLU A 531 25.07 -14.02 21.98
C GLU A 531 26.30 -14.92 21.72
N GLU A 532 27.33 -14.83 22.56
CA GLU A 532 28.58 -15.59 22.42
C GLU A 532 28.64 -16.86 23.30
N ALA A 533 27.49 -17.47 23.61
CA ALA A 533 27.44 -18.68 24.43
C ALA A 533 28.06 -19.89 23.70
N THR A 534 28.99 -20.59 24.37
CA THR A 534 29.54 -21.84 23.83
C THR A 534 28.53 -22.98 23.94
N LEU A 535 28.68 -24.03 23.12
CA LEU A 535 27.79 -25.19 23.17
C LEU A 535 27.79 -25.87 24.55
N GLU A 536 28.92 -25.85 25.25
CA GLU A 536 29.01 -26.39 26.61
C GLU A 536 28.24 -25.55 27.63
N GLU A 537 28.31 -24.22 27.52
CA GLU A 537 27.51 -23.31 28.35
C GLU A 537 26.01 -23.53 28.12
N ILE A 538 25.59 -23.72 26.87
CA ILE A 538 24.19 -24.00 26.50
C ILE A 538 23.71 -25.31 27.13
N LYS A 539 24.51 -26.39 27.02
CA LYS A 539 24.19 -27.69 27.63
C LYS A 539 24.10 -27.59 29.15
N ARG A 540 25.07 -26.92 29.77
CA ARG A 540 25.08 -26.70 31.22
C ARG A 540 23.89 -25.88 31.69
N ALA A 541 23.50 -24.84 30.96
CA ALA A 541 22.29 -24.06 31.27
C ALA A 541 21.02 -24.92 31.16
N ALA A 542 20.93 -25.76 30.13
CA ALA A 542 19.82 -26.70 29.98
C ALA A 542 19.80 -27.78 31.08
N GLU A 543 20.96 -28.24 31.55
CA GLU A 543 21.04 -29.17 32.70
C GLU A 543 20.57 -28.52 33.99
N LEU A 544 21.06 -27.29 34.29
CA LEU A 544 20.65 -26.53 35.47
C LEU A 544 19.15 -26.19 35.48
N ALA A 545 18.57 -25.96 34.29
CA ALA A 545 17.14 -25.73 34.12
C ALA A 545 16.30 -27.03 34.09
N ASN A 546 16.90 -28.21 34.30
CA ASN A 546 16.26 -29.53 34.17
C ASN A 546 15.64 -29.78 32.78
N ALA A 547 16.15 -29.12 31.74
CA ALA A 547 15.67 -29.17 30.36
C ALA A 547 16.40 -30.20 29.50
N ALA A 548 17.65 -30.55 29.80
CA ALA A 548 18.50 -31.41 28.96
C ALA A 548 17.83 -32.74 28.57
N ASN A 549 17.27 -33.45 29.55
CA ASN A 549 16.67 -34.78 29.34
C ASN A 549 15.46 -34.79 28.39
N PHE A 550 14.67 -33.71 28.34
CA PHE A 550 13.54 -33.65 27.40
C PHE A 550 14.01 -33.24 26.01
N ILE A 551 14.98 -32.32 25.93
CA ILE A 551 15.55 -31.85 24.67
C ILE A 551 16.19 -33.02 23.91
N ASP A 552 16.94 -33.89 24.59
CA ASP A 552 17.58 -35.07 23.99
C ASP A 552 16.58 -36.09 23.42
N LYS A 553 15.35 -36.11 23.94
CA LYS A 553 14.29 -37.00 23.47
C LYS A 553 13.52 -36.44 22.27
N LEU A 554 13.69 -35.16 21.94
CA LEU A 554 12.99 -34.53 20.83
C LEU A 554 13.63 -34.96 19.48
N PRO A 555 12.80 -35.26 18.46
CA PRO A 555 13.32 -35.53 17.13
C PRO A 555 13.92 -34.26 16.51
N ASN A 556 15.08 -34.39 15.88
CA ASN A 556 15.68 -33.31 15.09
C ASN A 556 14.87 -33.11 13.79
N VAL A 557 13.85 -32.25 13.83
CA VAL A 557 13.10 -31.85 12.63
C VAL A 557 13.83 -30.69 11.98
N ARG A 558 14.82 -30.97 11.12
CA ARG A 558 15.30 -29.95 10.17
C ARG A 558 14.15 -29.61 9.23
N LYS A 559 13.70 -28.35 9.22
CA LYS A 559 12.88 -27.80 8.14
C LYS A 559 13.78 -27.34 7.01
#